data_AF-A0AB36K962-F1
#
_entry.id   AF-A0AB36K962-F1
#
_cell.length_a   1.000
_cell.length_b   1.000
_cell.length_c   1.000
_cell.angle_alpha   90.00
_cell.angle_beta   90.00
_cell.angle_gamma   90.00
#
_symmetry.space_group_name_H-M   'P 1'
#
loop_
_entity.id
_entity.type
_entity.pdbx_description
1 polymer ?
#
loop_
_entity_poly.entity_id
_entity_poly.type
_entity_poly.pdbx_seq_one_letter_code
_entity_poly.pdbx_strand_id
1 'polypeptide(L)'
;MLDINELALADRAAVYFFHHYDPELCYSALTYCENSHVIEAISQTLPVDEADCGTWSGKDNNALEKRADFLVKAIGDRQAVEKLIVDSDSAAAFKAELQRENGNKQPIYPKTTKNAANQSPNIETDIGTICPTSEPIKPALSSFLGDGTPLKSEQVEALQRLNEDYTHVTIGGKHKVVMKKPCQTNGVTHSFEDLGQFRNYFLHRERIEGHSLGAAWLKWPSKHYKPDGVGFYPVPQKCPNTVFNLFMGFGVTAKGGDVSPYLYHLERVICAGDQVSYAYLLGWLAHLVQKPDEKPSVAIVMKSVEGTGKGTMVEPLARILGPHFTHINGHGQIAGRFNSAIANKLLIFADEVDLTDYKVADKLKGLISEPTISLERKGIEPEPLPNYGRFIFASNRDQVIKAGLRERRYLVLEPDSLHAQDMAYFQRLRAWIANGGAEALLHYLSQLDISTFSPYKAPTTRALLDEKLASLKPSEMYLFTELSSEKPFNGANRLYVRDLVDSFRRWSEEQTGEVIKPSSAQTQMGRLMARAGAQVQGRSDRGSGKFYDLCDVDIKAGFAQIMGQNVRDVFPD
;
A
#
# COMPACT_ATOMS: atom_id res chain seq x y z
N MET A 1 -39.10 -11.07 -39.08
CA MET A 1 -38.69 -12.49 -39.13
C MET A 1 -37.31 -12.55 -39.75
N LEU A 2 -36.29 -12.55 -38.89
CA LEU A 2 -35.09 -13.33 -39.15
C LEU A 2 -35.20 -14.55 -38.23
N ASP A 3 -34.86 -15.71 -38.77
CA ASP A 3 -35.42 -17.02 -38.43
C ASP A 3 -34.39 -17.87 -37.66
N ILE A 4 -34.73 -18.22 -36.41
CA ILE A 4 -34.34 -19.38 -35.56
C ILE A 4 -32.86 -19.86 -35.49
N ASN A 5 -31.86 -19.20 -36.09
CA ASN A 5 -30.44 -19.55 -35.94
C ASN A 5 -29.57 -18.47 -35.26
N GLU A 6 -30.18 -17.48 -34.61
CA GLU A 6 -29.54 -16.25 -34.09
C GLU A 6 -28.84 -16.40 -32.72
N LEU A 7 -28.11 -17.48 -32.53
CA LEU A 7 -27.01 -17.55 -31.55
C LEU A 7 -25.63 -17.63 -32.22
N ALA A 8 -25.59 -17.59 -33.55
CA ALA A 8 -24.36 -17.68 -34.33
C ALA A 8 -23.72 -16.32 -34.67
N LEU A 9 -24.41 -15.19 -34.51
CA LEU A 9 -23.90 -13.91 -35.04
C LEU A 9 -22.74 -13.33 -34.23
N ALA A 10 -22.82 -13.36 -32.89
CA ALA A 10 -21.75 -12.88 -32.01
C ALA A 10 -20.51 -13.79 -32.08
N ASP A 11 -20.70 -15.11 -32.07
CA ASP A 11 -19.64 -16.10 -32.24
C ASP A 11 -18.91 -15.91 -33.59
N ARG A 12 -19.67 -15.75 -34.68
CA ARG A 12 -19.12 -15.46 -36.03
C ARG A 12 -18.40 -14.13 -36.09
N ALA A 13 -18.95 -13.09 -35.46
CA ALA A 13 -18.33 -11.77 -35.42
C ALA A 13 -17.00 -11.81 -34.66
N ALA A 14 -16.93 -12.47 -33.50
CA ALA A 14 -15.71 -12.63 -32.72
C ALA A 14 -14.62 -13.36 -33.52
N VAL A 15 -14.97 -14.49 -34.16
CA VAL A 15 -14.04 -15.24 -35.02
C VAL A 15 -13.60 -14.42 -36.24
N TYR A 16 -14.51 -13.69 -36.88
CA TYR A 16 -14.19 -12.82 -38.02
C TYR A 16 -13.22 -11.70 -37.66
N PHE A 17 -13.47 -10.97 -36.56
CA PHE A 17 -12.60 -9.88 -36.11
C PHE A 17 -11.25 -10.39 -35.60
N PHE A 18 -11.20 -11.59 -35.01
CA PHE A 18 -9.95 -12.27 -34.69
C PHE A 18 -9.14 -12.58 -35.97
N HIS A 19 -9.79 -13.09 -37.02
CA HIS A 19 -9.14 -13.34 -38.31
C HIS A 19 -8.67 -12.08 -39.03
N HIS A 20 -9.30 -10.93 -38.81
CA HIS A 20 -8.92 -9.65 -39.42
C HIS A 20 -8.09 -8.74 -38.51
N TYR A 21 -7.85 -9.16 -37.27
CA TYR A 21 -7.14 -8.41 -36.24
C TYR A 21 -7.73 -7.02 -35.98
N ASP A 22 -8.99 -6.97 -35.56
CA ASP A 22 -9.63 -5.76 -35.01
C ASP A 22 -9.89 -5.97 -33.51
N PRO A 23 -8.94 -5.61 -32.63
CA PRO A 23 -9.03 -5.94 -31.20
C PRO A 23 -10.27 -5.33 -30.55
N GLU A 24 -10.59 -4.08 -30.86
CA GLU A 24 -11.73 -3.38 -30.26
C GLU A 24 -13.05 -4.09 -30.59
N LEU A 25 -13.29 -4.41 -31.87
CA LEU A 25 -14.52 -5.10 -32.27
C LEU A 25 -14.54 -6.57 -31.84
N CYS A 26 -13.38 -7.22 -31.79
CA CYS A 26 -13.28 -8.60 -31.30
C CYS A 26 -13.64 -8.69 -29.81
N TYR A 27 -13.13 -7.79 -28.97
CA TYR A 27 -13.47 -7.73 -27.55
C TYR A 27 -14.96 -7.44 -27.32
N SER A 28 -15.54 -6.52 -28.10
CA SER A 28 -16.98 -6.26 -28.04
C SER A 28 -17.82 -7.44 -28.52
N ALA A 29 -17.38 -8.21 -29.51
CA ALA A 29 -18.11 -9.41 -29.91
C ALA A 29 -18.02 -10.52 -28.84
N LEU A 30 -16.87 -10.67 -28.19
CA LEU A 30 -16.68 -11.65 -27.11
C LEU A 30 -17.59 -11.43 -25.90
N THR A 31 -18.01 -10.19 -25.60
CA THR A 31 -18.94 -9.93 -24.49
C THR A 31 -20.36 -10.47 -24.72
N TYR A 32 -20.71 -10.74 -25.99
CA TYR A 32 -22.01 -11.28 -26.39
C TYR A 32 -21.90 -12.68 -26.99
N CYS A 33 -20.69 -13.24 -27.04
CA CYS A 33 -20.42 -14.60 -27.47
C CYS A 33 -20.96 -15.57 -26.41
N GLU A 34 -21.77 -16.54 -26.81
CA GLU A 34 -22.32 -17.54 -25.87
C GLU A 34 -21.53 -18.85 -25.90
N ASN A 35 -20.66 -19.03 -26.90
CA ASN A 35 -19.81 -20.20 -27.00
C ASN A 35 -18.53 -20.04 -26.15
N SER A 36 -18.52 -20.70 -25.00
CA SER A 36 -17.41 -20.67 -24.04
C SER A 36 -16.07 -21.12 -24.64
N HIS A 37 -16.07 -22.04 -25.61
CA HIS A 37 -14.86 -22.50 -26.29
C HIS A 37 -14.28 -21.43 -27.22
N VAL A 38 -15.12 -20.63 -27.87
CA VAL A 38 -14.70 -19.48 -28.69
C VAL A 38 -14.12 -18.39 -27.79
N ILE A 39 -14.77 -18.09 -26.66
CA ILE A 39 -14.27 -17.12 -25.67
C ILE A 39 -12.90 -17.53 -25.15
N GLU A 40 -12.75 -18.78 -24.72
CA GLU A 40 -11.50 -19.28 -24.16
C GLU A 40 -10.37 -19.23 -25.19
N ALA A 41 -10.61 -19.68 -26.41
CA ALA A 41 -9.60 -19.71 -27.47
C ALA A 41 -9.11 -18.29 -27.83
N ILE A 42 -10.03 -17.34 -28.03
CA ILE A 42 -9.68 -15.99 -28.49
C ILE A 42 -9.11 -15.15 -27.34
N SER A 43 -9.69 -15.18 -26.14
CA SER A 43 -9.27 -14.34 -25.00
C SER A 43 -7.83 -14.58 -24.54
N GLN A 44 -7.30 -15.79 -24.73
CA GLN A 44 -5.93 -16.14 -24.35
C GLN A 44 -4.87 -15.67 -25.36
N THR A 45 -5.29 -15.21 -26.55
CA THR A 45 -4.37 -14.95 -27.67
C THR A 45 -4.54 -13.58 -28.33
N LEU A 46 -5.48 -12.75 -27.87
CA LEU A 46 -5.59 -11.36 -28.32
C LEU A 46 -4.37 -10.55 -27.84
N PRO A 47 -3.50 -10.07 -28.75
CA PRO A 47 -2.32 -9.29 -28.39
C PRO A 47 -2.71 -7.87 -28.01
N VAL A 48 -1.78 -7.24 -27.33
CA VAL A 48 -2.03 -6.04 -26.53
C VAL A 48 -1.10 -4.88 -26.88
N ASP A 49 -0.33 -5.00 -27.98
CA ASP A 49 0.56 -3.96 -28.52
C ASP A 49 0.66 -4.05 -30.06
N GLU A 50 0.79 -2.91 -30.76
CA GLU A 50 0.89 -2.83 -32.23
C GLU A 50 2.23 -3.36 -32.80
N ALA A 51 3.26 -3.56 -31.99
CA ALA A 51 4.57 -4.02 -32.46
C ALA A 51 4.66 -5.55 -32.69
N ASP A 52 3.74 -6.33 -32.10
CA ASP A 52 3.69 -7.79 -32.28
C ASP A 52 2.90 -8.22 -33.54
N CYS A 53 2.27 -7.27 -34.25
CA CYS A 53 1.38 -7.55 -35.38
C CYS A 53 1.94 -7.16 -36.74
N GLY A 54 3.21 -7.52 -37.02
CA GLY A 54 3.88 -7.29 -38.31
C GLY A 54 2.96 -7.52 -39.53
N THR A 55 2.42 -6.43 -40.10
CA THR A 55 1.34 -6.38 -41.10
C THR A 55 0.60 -7.69 -41.37
N TRP A 56 -0.16 -8.16 -40.39
CA TRP A 56 -1.14 -9.26 -40.54
C TRP A 56 -2.43 -8.72 -41.16
N SER A 57 -2.31 -7.88 -42.20
CA SER A 57 -3.46 -7.44 -42.98
C SER A 57 -4.08 -8.69 -43.60
N GLY A 58 -5.40 -8.83 -43.56
CA GLY A 58 -6.19 -10.01 -43.98
C GLY A 58 -6.08 -10.44 -45.45
N LYS A 59 -4.94 -10.20 -46.09
CA LYS A 59 -4.54 -10.67 -47.42
C LYS A 59 -3.46 -11.76 -47.38
N ASP A 60 -2.85 -12.03 -46.21
CA ASP A 60 -1.88 -13.12 -46.06
C ASP A 60 -2.60 -14.44 -45.69
N ASN A 61 -2.78 -15.32 -46.67
CA ASN A 61 -3.44 -16.61 -46.49
C ASN A 61 -2.77 -17.46 -45.40
N ASN A 62 -1.46 -17.33 -45.20
CA ASN A 62 -0.72 -18.11 -44.20
C ASN A 62 -1.07 -17.67 -42.76
N ALA A 63 -1.34 -16.39 -42.56
CA ALA A 63 -1.79 -15.85 -41.28
C ALA A 63 -3.21 -16.33 -40.92
N LEU A 64 -4.11 -16.38 -41.91
CA LEU A 64 -5.47 -16.88 -41.75
C LEU A 64 -5.48 -18.39 -41.44
N GLU A 65 -4.66 -19.18 -42.14
CA GLU A 65 -4.51 -20.62 -41.89
C GLU A 65 -4.01 -20.91 -40.47
N LYS A 66 -2.99 -20.19 -39.98
CA LYS A 66 -2.49 -20.36 -38.60
C LYS A 66 -3.55 -20.04 -37.54
N ARG A 67 -4.37 -19.00 -37.77
CA ARG A 67 -5.48 -18.65 -36.87
C ARG A 67 -6.57 -19.72 -36.88
N ALA A 68 -6.87 -20.27 -38.06
CA ALA A 68 -7.83 -21.36 -38.19
C ALA A 68 -7.33 -22.61 -37.44
N ASP A 69 -6.10 -23.04 -37.67
CA ASP A 69 -5.54 -24.22 -36.99
C ASP A 69 -5.53 -24.08 -35.45
N PHE A 70 -5.31 -22.86 -34.94
CA PHE A 70 -5.42 -22.59 -33.51
C PHE A 70 -6.85 -22.77 -32.97
N LEU A 71 -7.83 -22.16 -33.64
CA LEU A 71 -9.24 -22.31 -33.28
C LEU A 71 -9.70 -23.77 -33.39
N VAL A 72 -9.24 -24.50 -34.40
CA VAL A 72 -9.54 -25.93 -34.59
C VAL A 72 -8.95 -26.77 -33.46
N LYS A 73 -7.73 -26.47 -33.00
CA LYS A 73 -7.11 -27.17 -31.87
C LYS A 73 -7.86 -26.94 -30.56
N ALA A 74 -8.43 -25.74 -30.38
CA ALA A 74 -9.17 -25.38 -29.16
C ALA A 74 -10.63 -25.88 -29.18
N ILE A 75 -11.33 -25.74 -30.31
CA ILE A 75 -12.74 -26.14 -30.46
C ILE A 75 -12.89 -27.64 -30.77
N GLY A 76 -11.85 -28.26 -31.36
CA GLY A 76 -11.81 -29.70 -31.63
C GLY A 76 -12.60 -30.14 -32.88
N ASP A 77 -13.26 -29.22 -33.59
CA ASP A 77 -14.02 -29.48 -34.81
C ASP A 77 -13.71 -28.44 -35.90
N ARG A 78 -13.04 -28.90 -36.97
CA ARG A 78 -12.65 -28.05 -38.10
C ARG A 78 -13.84 -27.58 -38.93
N GLN A 79 -14.86 -28.40 -39.11
CA GLN A 79 -16.05 -28.00 -39.86
C GLN A 79 -16.87 -26.94 -39.10
N ALA A 80 -16.86 -26.98 -37.76
CA ALA A 80 -17.50 -25.96 -36.94
C ALA A 80 -16.81 -24.60 -37.09
N VAL A 81 -15.47 -24.57 -37.04
CA VAL A 81 -14.67 -23.34 -37.24
C VAL A 81 -14.90 -22.77 -38.64
N GLU A 82 -14.88 -23.61 -39.69
CA GLU A 82 -15.12 -23.16 -41.06
C GLU A 82 -16.54 -22.61 -41.27
N LYS A 83 -17.56 -23.12 -40.55
CA LYS A 83 -18.94 -22.59 -40.57
C LYS A 83 -19.13 -21.28 -39.79
N LEU A 84 -18.18 -20.92 -38.93
CA LEU A 84 -18.14 -19.62 -38.26
C LEU A 84 -17.52 -18.53 -39.15
N ILE A 85 -16.88 -18.92 -40.25
CA ILE A 85 -16.17 -18.02 -41.17
C ILE A 85 -17.01 -17.78 -42.44
N VAL A 86 -18.01 -16.87 -42.37
CA VAL A 86 -18.75 -16.29 -43.51
C VAL A 86 -19.51 -15.05 -42.99
N ASP A 87 -19.60 -13.85 -43.56
CA ASP A 87 -18.94 -13.02 -44.59
C ASP A 87 -18.92 -11.59 -43.96
N SER A 88 -18.18 -10.61 -44.50
CA SER A 88 -18.03 -9.25 -43.95
C SER A 88 -19.35 -8.57 -43.55
N ASP A 89 -20.45 -8.97 -44.17
CA ASP A 89 -21.81 -8.49 -43.95
C ASP A 89 -22.36 -8.85 -42.55
N SER A 90 -22.01 -10.01 -42.00
CA SER A 90 -22.42 -10.42 -40.64
C SER A 90 -21.70 -9.59 -39.57
N ALA A 91 -20.43 -9.27 -39.81
CA ALA A 91 -19.65 -8.37 -38.97
C ALA A 91 -20.17 -6.93 -39.05
N ALA A 92 -20.59 -6.48 -40.24
CA ALA A 92 -21.22 -5.17 -40.43
C ALA A 92 -22.58 -5.07 -39.73
N ALA A 93 -23.40 -6.13 -39.78
CA ALA A 93 -24.68 -6.20 -39.06
C ALA A 93 -24.47 -6.16 -37.54
N PHE A 94 -23.53 -6.93 -37.01
CA PHE A 94 -23.20 -6.90 -35.58
C PHE A 94 -22.61 -5.55 -35.14
N LYS A 95 -21.76 -4.93 -35.98
CA LYS A 95 -21.23 -3.58 -35.72
C LYS A 95 -22.34 -2.52 -35.68
N ALA A 96 -23.36 -2.64 -36.53
CA ALA A 96 -24.53 -1.77 -36.50
C ALA A 96 -25.38 -2.00 -35.24
N GLU A 97 -25.50 -3.25 -34.77
CA GLU A 97 -26.22 -3.59 -33.54
C GLU A 97 -25.49 -3.09 -32.27
N LEU A 98 -24.17 -3.26 -32.19
CA LEU A 98 -23.34 -2.71 -31.10
C LEU A 98 -23.47 -1.19 -30.97
N GLN A 99 -23.55 -0.49 -32.11
CA GLN A 99 -23.73 0.97 -32.12
C GLN A 99 -25.11 1.40 -31.59
N ARG A 100 -26.13 0.52 -31.62
CA ARG A 100 -27.43 0.76 -30.96
C ARG A 100 -27.40 0.49 -29.46
N GLU A 101 -26.59 -0.46 -28.99
CA GLU A 101 -26.57 -0.87 -27.57
C GLU A 101 -25.55 -0.14 -26.67
N ASN A 102 -24.63 0.64 -27.26
CA ASN A 102 -23.51 1.31 -26.56
C ASN A 102 -23.86 2.38 -25.50
N GLY A 103 -25.06 2.35 -24.91
CA GLY A 103 -25.42 3.12 -23.73
C GLY A 103 -24.89 2.58 -22.40
N ASN A 104 -24.41 1.34 -22.30
CA ASN A 104 -23.75 0.82 -21.08
C ASN A 104 -23.24 -0.62 -21.26
N LYS A 105 -21.92 -0.82 -21.32
CA LYS A 105 -21.14 -1.95 -20.77
C LYS A 105 -19.67 -1.86 -21.24
N GLN A 106 -18.72 -2.07 -20.32
CA GLN A 106 -17.29 -2.13 -20.60
C GLN A 106 -16.85 -3.57 -20.95
N PRO A 107 -15.88 -3.76 -21.88
CA PRO A 107 -15.30 -5.06 -22.18
C PRO A 107 -14.30 -5.54 -21.11
N ILE A 108 -14.17 -6.87 -21.00
CA ILE A 108 -13.34 -7.57 -20.01
C ILE A 108 -11.94 -7.83 -20.60
N TYR A 109 -10.94 -7.03 -20.15
CA TYR A 109 -9.47 -7.19 -20.24
C TYR A 109 -8.75 -6.95 -21.61
N PRO A 110 -7.43 -6.60 -21.66
CA PRO A 110 -6.99 -5.19 -21.63
C PRO A 110 -5.84 -4.84 -22.60
N LYS A 111 -5.83 -3.68 -23.29
CA LYS A 111 -4.66 -2.75 -23.36
C LYS A 111 -4.83 -1.58 -24.34
N THR A 112 -4.30 -0.44 -23.86
CA THR A 112 -3.56 0.67 -24.52
C THR A 112 -3.43 0.65 -26.04
N THR A 113 -3.46 1.73 -26.82
CA THR A 113 -3.68 3.19 -26.72
C THR A 113 -3.85 3.63 -28.21
N LYS A 114 -4.48 4.73 -28.60
CA LYS A 114 -3.85 6.08 -28.72
C LYS A 114 -4.77 6.98 -29.56
N ASN A 115 -4.67 8.27 -29.25
CA ASN A 115 -4.90 9.43 -30.11
C ASN A 115 -6.33 9.94 -30.33
N ALA A 116 -6.62 10.98 -29.54
CA ALA A 116 -6.81 12.36 -29.99
C ALA A 116 -7.91 12.68 -31.02
N ALA A 117 -8.87 13.44 -30.49
CA ALA A 117 -9.36 14.73 -30.99
C ALA A 117 -10.81 14.77 -31.47
N ASN A 118 -11.52 15.69 -30.81
CA ASN A 118 -12.51 16.61 -31.35
C ASN A 118 -13.90 16.09 -31.76
N GLN A 119 -14.88 16.54 -30.96
CA GLN A 119 -16.08 17.31 -31.34
C GLN A 119 -17.38 16.74 -30.78
N SER A 120 -17.99 17.54 -29.90
CA SER A 120 -19.41 17.47 -29.51
C SER A 120 -20.30 17.63 -30.76
N PRO A 121 -21.55 17.09 -30.78
CA PRO A 121 -22.66 17.81 -30.12
C PRO A 121 -23.80 16.93 -29.55
N ASN A 122 -24.46 17.52 -28.54
CA ASN A 122 -25.86 17.47 -28.11
C ASN A 122 -26.82 16.39 -28.68
N ILE A 123 -27.64 15.81 -27.80
CA ILE A 123 -29.12 15.89 -27.87
C ILE A 123 -29.71 15.59 -26.48
N GLU A 124 -30.64 16.45 -26.09
CA GLU A 124 -31.45 16.47 -24.87
C GLU A 124 -32.45 15.30 -24.77
N THR A 125 -32.83 14.95 -23.53
CA THR A 125 -34.21 14.69 -23.02
C THR A 125 -34.10 13.77 -21.80
N ASP A 126 -34.04 14.28 -20.57
CA ASP A 126 -35.11 14.86 -19.74
C ASP A 126 -36.08 13.82 -19.17
N ILE A 127 -35.78 13.31 -17.97
CA ILE A 127 -36.78 12.84 -16.99
C ILE A 127 -36.24 13.12 -15.57
N GLY A 128 -36.95 13.97 -14.81
CA GLY A 128 -37.21 13.66 -13.40
C GLY A 128 -36.53 14.52 -12.35
N THR A 129 -36.89 15.80 -12.31
CA THR A 129 -36.72 16.74 -11.19
C THR A 129 -37.11 16.14 -9.83
N ILE A 130 -36.22 16.19 -8.84
CA ILE A 130 -36.39 16.80 -7.49
C ILE A 130 -35.04 16.70 -6.75
N CYS A 131 -34.31 17.83 -6.77
CA CYS A 131 -33.52 18.41 -5.67
C CYS A 131 -32.75 19.58 -6.29
N PRO A 132 -32.97 20.84 -5.89
CA PRO A 132 -32.17 21.94 -6.41
C PRO A 132 -30.74 21.73 -5.91
N THR A 133 -29.86 21.29 -6.80
CA THR A 133 -28.44 21.59 -6.70
C THR A 133 -28.31 23.09 -6.85
N SER A 134 -28.45 23.82 -5.75
CA SER A 134 -27.81 25.11 -5.68
C SER A 134 -26.32 24.84 -5.90
N GLU A 135 -25.76 25.38 -6.97
CA GLU A 135 -24.33 25.70 -6.96
C GLU A 135 -24.02 26.30 -5.58
N PRO A 136 -22.91 25.93 -4.93
CA PRO A 136 -22.55 26.55 -3.67
C PRO A 136 -22.53 28.05 -3.92
N ILE A 137 -23.51 28.76 -3.33
CA ILE A 137 -23.63 30.21 -3.43
C ILE A 137 -22.28 30.73 -2.95
N LYS A 138 -21.45 31.21 -3.88
CA LYS A 138 -20.17 31.81 -3.50
C LYS A 138 -20.53 32.92 -2.53
N PRO A 139 -20.06 32.88 -1.27
CA PRO A 139 -20.46 33.86 -0.29
C PRO A 139 -20.13 35.24 -0.86
N ALA A 140 -21.12 36.13 -0.85
CA ALA A 140 -20.96 37.47 -1.38
C ALA A 140 -19.74 38.12 -0.72
N LEU A 141 -18.77 38.52 -1.55
CA LEU A 141 -17.56 39.16 -1.06
C LEU A 141 -17.91 40.52 -0.48
N SER A 142 -17.35 40.84 0.67
CA SER A 142 -17.60 42.12 1.33
C SER A 142 -16.97 43.25 0.53
N SER A 143 -17.78 44.25 0.17
CA SER A 143 -17.30 45.50 -0.43
C SER A 143 -16.79 46.50 0.63
N PHE A 144 -16.53 46.04 1.86
CA PHE A 144 -16.10 46.87 2.98
C PHE A 144 -14.95 46.21 3.74
N LEU A 145 -14.06 47.02 4.32
CA LEU A 145 -13.16 46.56 5.38
C LEU A 145 -13.93 46.37 6.69
N GLY A 146 -13.33 45.67 7.66
CA GLY A 146 -13.96 45.37 8.95
C GLY A 146 -14.28 46.60 9.81
N ASP A 147 -13.70 47.76 9.51
CA ASP A 147 -14.01 49.07 10.11
C ASP A 147 -15.07 49.86 9.33
N GLY A 148 -15.67 49.28 8.29
CA GLY A 148 -16.73 49.88 7.49
C GLY A 148 -16.23 50.76 6.34
N THR A 149 -14.92 50.84 6.09
CA THR A 149 -14.38 51.59 4.95
C THR A 149 -14.79 50.91 3.63
N PRO A 150 -15.41 51.63 2.67
CA PRO A 150 -15.83 51.06 1.39
C PRO A 150 -14.63 50.73 0.50
N LEU A 151 -14.74 49.64 -0.25
CA LEU A 151 -13.75 49.17 -1.21
C LEU A 151 -14.27 49.29 -2.64
N LYS A 152 -13.40 49.69 -3.56
CA LYS A 152 -13.66 49.62 -5.01
C LYS A 152 -13.60 48.17 -5.48
N SER A 153 -14.28 47.87 -6.59
CA SER A 153 -14.31 46.51 -7.17
C SER A 153 -12.91 45.94 -7.43
N GLU A 154 -11.99 46.74 -7.98
CA GLU A 154 -10.60 46.34 -8.23
C GLU A 154 -9.83 46.00 -6.94
N GLN A 155 -10.14 46.69 -5.84
CA GLN A 155 -9.54 46.41 -4.52
C GLN A 155 -10.09 45.11 -3.94
N VAL A 156 -11.40 44.85 -4.09
CA VAL A 156 -12.03 43.59 -3.70
C VAL A 156 -11.41 42.43 -4.48
N GLU A 157 -11.20 42.57 -5.79
CA GLU A 157 -10.52 41.56 -6.61
C GLU A 157 -9.07 41.33 -6.15
N ALA A 158 -8.32 42.38 -5.84
CA ALA A 158 -6.96 42.26 -5.32
C ALA A 158 -6.91 41.48 -3.99
N LEU A 159 -7.86 41.74 -3.08
CA LEU A 159 -7.98 41.01 -1.82
C LEU A 159 -8.45 39.56 -2.03
N GLN A 160 -9.33 39.33 -3.00
CA GLN A 160 -9.78 37.99 -3.37
C GLN A 160 -8.62 37.15 -3.90
N ARG A 161 -7.72 37.71 -4.72
CA ARG A 161 -6.51 36.98 -5.17
C ARG A 161 -5.65 36.51 -4.01
N LEU A 162 -5.56 37.29 -2.93
CA LEU A 162 -4.83 36.87 -1.72
C LEU A 162 -5.46 35.64 -1.05
N ASN A 163 -6.76 35.40 -1.17
CA ASN A 163 -7.39 34.19 -0.62
C ASN A 163 -6.92 32.90 -1.32
N GLU A 164 -6.41 32.98 -2.55
CA GLU A 164 -5.91 31.81 -3.30
C GLU A 164 -4.61 31.27 -2.69
N ASP A 165 -3.75 32.18 -2.20
CA ASP A 165 -2.40 31.85 -1.72
C ASP A 165 -2.26 31.85 -0.20
N TYR A 166 -3.15 32.58 0.50
CA TYR A 166 -3.01 32.86 1.93
C TYR A 166 -4.25 32.43 2.72
N THR A 167 -4.01 31.85 3.89
CA THR A 167 -5.08 31.56 4.86
C THR A 167 -4.64 31.97 6.26
N HIS A 168 -5.47 32.77 6.93
CA HIS A 168 -5.26 33.15 8.32
C HIS A 168 -5.70 31.99 9.22
N VAL A 169 -4.83 31.58 10.15
CA VAL A 169 -5.08 30.49 11.10
C VAL A 169 -4.71 30.91 12.51
N THR A 170 -5.16 30.14 13.49
CA THR A 170 -4.75 30.27 14.90
C THR A 170 -4.05 28.99 15.35
N ILE A 171 -2.81 29.07 15.83
CA ILE A 171 -2.02 27.90 16.28
C ILE A 171 -1.47 28.22 17.67
N GLY A 172 -1.84 27.42 18.68
CA GLY A 172 -1.41 27.64 20.07
C GLY A 172 -1.75 29.05 20.59
N GLY A 173 -2.95 29.53 20.27
CA GLY A 173 -3.42 30.88 20.62
C GLY A 173 -2.77 32.03 19.84
N LYS A 174 -1.85 31.76 18.91
CA LYS A 174 -1.16 32.76 18.10
C LYS A 174 -1.74 32.80 16.70
N HIS A 175 -2.00 34.01 16.19
CA HIS A 175 -2.43 34.21 14.82
C HIS A 175 -1.25 34.11 13.84
N LYS A 176 -1.43 33.32 12.79
CA LYS A 176 -0.45 33.11 11.72
C LYS A 176 -1.13 33.19 10.36
N VAL A 177 -0.36 33.45 9.31
CA VAL A 177 -0.80 33.27 7.93
C VAL A 177 -0.07 32.07 7.35
N VAL A 178 -0.84 31.12 6.83
CA VAL A 178 -0.32 29.97 6.09
C VAL A 178 -0.21 30.34 4.63
N MET A 179 0.91 29.97 4.02
CA MET A 179 1.13 30.05 2.59
C MET A 179 1.92 28.85 2.10
N LYS A 180 1.89 28.62 0.79
CA LYS A 180 2.75 27.64 0.12
C LYS A 180 4.04 28.33 -0.32
N LYS A 181 5.19 27.72 -0.02
CA LYS A 181 6.51 28.16 -0.49
C LYS A 181 7.17 27.03 -1.30
N PRO A 182 7.92 27.37 -2.37
CA PRO A 182 8.75 26.39 -3.06
C PRO A 182 9.70 25.70 -2.09
N CYS A 183 9.78 24.38 -2.18
CA CYS A 183 10.72 23.54 -1.45
C CYS A 183 11.56 22.78 -2.47
N GLN A 184 12.88 22.87 -2.36
CA GLN A 184 13.79 22.25 -3.32
C GLN A 184 13.65 20.72 -3.37
N THR A 185 13.22 20.09 -2.28
CA THR A 185 13.10 18.63 -2.19
C THR A 185 11.68 18.13 -2.44
N ASN A 186 10.66 18.86 -1.96
CA ASN A 186 9.27 18.40 -1.96
C ASN A 186 8.38 19.16 -2.94
N GLY A 187 8.97 20.02 -3.79
CA GLY A 187 8.27 20.94 -4.67
C GLY A 187 7.68 22.13 -3.92
N VAL A 188 6.77 21.88 -2.97
CA VAL A 188 6.06 22.91 -2.20
C VAL A 188 5.89 22.48 -0.74
N THR A 189 6.01 23.42 0.19
CA THR A 189 5.73 23.21 1.62
C THR A 189 4.89 24.34 2.21
N HIS A 190 4.17 24.05 3.28
CA HIS A 190 3.51 25.09 4.08
C HIS A 190 4.55 25.91 4.85
N SER A 191 4.35 27.23 4.87
CA SER A 191 5.06 28.20 5.70
C SER A 191 4.07 28.94 6.59
N PHE A 192 4.46 29.21 7.83
CA PHE A 192 3.62 29.86 8.83
C PHE A 192 4.24 31.19 9.26
N GLU A 193 3.67 32.30 8.77
CA GLU A 193 4.20 33.64 9.00
C GLU A 193 3.43 34.35 10.12
N ASP A 194 4.13 35.18 10.90
CA ASP A 194 3.48 36.11 11.82
C ASP A 194 2.73 37.21 11.07
N LEU A 195 1.62 37.71 11.63
CA LEU A 195 0.81 38.76 11.01
C LEU A 195 1.63 40.01 10.65
N GLY A 196 2.61 40.37 11.49
CA GLY A 196 3.51 41.50 11.23
C GLY A 196 4.38 41.29 9.99
N GLN A 197 4.96 40.10 9.83
CA GLN A 197 5.81 39.78 8.67
C GLN A 197 4.97 39.69 7.39
N PHE A 198 3.80 39.06 7.46
CA PHE A 198 2.87 38.98 6.33
C PHE A 198 2.47 40.37 5.80
N ARG A 199 2.19 41.34 6.67
CA ARG A 199 1.87 42.72 6.27
C ARG A 199 3.01 43.37 5.46
N ASN A 200 4.25 43.00 5.74
CA ASN A 200 5.44 43.58 5.11
C ASN A 200 5.72 43.02 3.70
N TYR A 201 5.15 41.87 3.34
CA TYR A 201 5.39 41.24 2.02
C TYR A 201 4.93 42.14 0.86
N PHE A 202 3.94 43.00 1.12
CA PHE A 202 3.29 43.81 0.09
C PHE A 202 3.63 45.30 0.20
N LEU A 203 4.73 45.67 0.86
CA LEU A 203 5.15 47.08 0.97
C LEU A 203 5.50 47.71 -0.39
N HIS A 204 5.87 46.89 -1.37
CA HIS A 204 6.17 47.29 -2.74
C HIS A 204 4.91 47.44 -3.62
N ARG A 205 3.73 47.07 -3.13
CA ARG A 205 2.45 47.15 -3.85
C ARG A 205 1.70 48.41 -3.46
N GLU A 206 0.73 48.79 -4.29
CA GLU A 206 -0.17 49.90 -3.99
C GLU A 206 -0.95 49.65 -2.69
N ARG A 207 -1.24 50.75 -1.99
CA ARG A 207 -2.01 50.72 -0.75
C ARG A 207 -3.51 50.70 -1.05
N ILE A 208 -4.26 49.97 -0.23
CA ILE A 208 -5.71 49.95 -0.24
C ILE A 208 -6.18 50.75 0.96
N GLU A 209 -6.85 51.89 0.72
CA GLU A 209 -7.43 52.74 1.76
C GLU A 209 -6.44 53.04 2.91
N GLY A 210 -5.22 53.43 2.56
CA GLY A 210 -4.16 53.77 3.53
C GLY A 210 -3.42 52.57 4.14
N HIS A 211 -3.83 51.33 3.85
CA HIS A 211 -3.21 50.10 4.34
C HIS A 211 -2.33 49.43 3.28
N SER A 212 -1.26 48.72 3.71
CA SER A 212 -0.62 47.75 2.81
C SER A 212 -1.61 46.66 2.43
N LEU A 213 -1.43 46.04 1.26
CA LEU A 213 -2.35 45.00 0.77
C LEU A 213 -2.58 43.88 1.81
N GLY A 214 -1.52 43.39 2.46
CA GLY A 214 -1.64 42.39 3.53
C GLY A 214 -2.37 42.90 4.78
N ALA A 215 -2.20 44.17 5.15
CA ALA A 215 -2.94 44.77 6.26
C ALA A 215 -4.42 44.95 5.95
N ALA A 216 -4.75 45.38 4.73
CA ALA A 216 -6.12 45.48 4.25
C ALA A 216 -6.80 44.10 4.23
N TRP A 217 -6.11 43.06 3.72
CA TRP A 217 -6.62 41.69 3.71
C TRP A 217 -6.92 41.14 5.11
N LEU A 218 -6.06 41.37 6.10
CA LEU A 218 -6.31 40.95 7.48
C LEU A 218 -7.57 41.61 8.09
N LYS A 219 -7.85 42.87 7.71
CA LYS A 219 -9.06 43.60 8.13
C LYS A 219 -10.31 43.22 7.35
N TRP A 220 -10.16 42.56 6.20
CA TRP A 220 -11.28 42.24 5.33
C TRP A 220 -12.13 41.09 5.89
N PRO A 221 -13.48 41.23 5.97
CA PRO A 221 -14.35 40.18 6.49
C PRO A 221 -14.35 38.90 5.65
N SER A 222 -14.19 39.02 4.33
CA SER A 222 -14.23 37.88 3.40
C SER A 222 -12.86 37.21 3.18
N LYS A 223 -11.87 37.51 4.02
CA LYS A 223 -10.58 36.78 3.98
C LYS A 223 -10.77 35.30 4.30
N HIS A 224 -9.91 34.45 3.76
CA HIS A 224 -9.81 33.06 4.20
C HIS A 224 -9.26 32.99 5.63
N TYR A 225 -10.13 32.61 6.56
CA TYR A 225 -9.82 32.46 7.97
C TYR A 225 -10.30 31.11 8.50
N LYS A 226 -9.42 30.40 9.21
CA LYS A 226 -9.66 29.09 9.82
C LYS A 226 -9.40 29.19 11.33
N PRO A 227 -10.43 29.52 12.13
CA PRO A 227 -10.27 29.86 13.56
C PRO A 227 -9.78 28.69 14.41
N ASP A 228 -10.10 27.45 14.02
CA ASP A 228 -9.73 26.24 14.77
C ASP A 228 -8.32 25.73 14.39
N GLY A 229 -7.58 26.51 13.59
CA GLY A 229 -6.18 26.28 13.31
C GLY A 229 -5.92 25.35 12.14
N VAL A 230 -5.01 24.40 12.33
CA VAL A 230 -4.53 23.51 11.28
C VAL A 230 -4.65 22.06 11.71
N GLY A 231 -4.90 21.17 10.75
CA GLY A 231 -4.92 19.74 10.97
C GLY A 231 -4.58 18.97 9.71
N PHE A 232 -4.19 17.72 9.85
CA PHE A 232 -3.82 16.87 8.73
C PHE A 232 -4.95 15.86 8.46
N TYR A 233 -5.69 16.08 7.38
CA TYR A 233 -6.83 15.25 6.98
C TYR A 233 -6.59 14.68 5.57
N PRO A 234 -6.05 13.45 5.47
CA PRO A 234 -5.80 12.79 4.19
C PRO A 234 -7.06 12.53 3.35
N VAL A 235 -8.24 12.55 3.99
CA VAL A 235 -9.55 12.58 3.34
C VAL A 235 -10.13 13.99 3.50
N PRO A 236 -9.97 14.89 2.48
CA PRO A 236 -10.33 16.30 2.62
C PRO A 236 -11.79 16.55 3.05
N GLN A 237 -12.71 15.65 2.69
CA GLN A 237 -14.13 15.72 3.05
C GLN A 237 -14.38 15.61 4.56
N LYS A 238 -13.43 15.02 5.31
CA LYS A 238 -13.49 14.93 6.78
C LYS A 238 -12.91 16.16 7.49
N CYS A 239 -12.28 17.08 6.76
CA CYS A 239 -11.70 18.30 7.35
C CYS A 239 -12.81 19.31 7.69
N PRO A 240 -12.91 19.78 8.95
CA PRO A 240 -13.84 20.84 9.31
C PRO A 240 -13.57 22.13 8.51
N ASN A 241 -14.63 22.86 8.16
CA ASN A 241 -14.53 24.13 7.44
C ASN A 241 -13.78 25.22 8.21
N THR A 242 -13.65 25.08 9.53
CA THR A 242 -12.92 25.99 10.43
C THR A 242 -11.44 25.65 10.58
N VAL A 243 -10.97 24.55 9.98
CA VAL A 243 -9.59 24.07 10.05
C VAL A 243 -8.93 24.17 8.67
N PHE A 244 -7.66 24.59 8.64
CA PHE A 244 -6.83 24.52 7.44
C PHE A 244 -6.22 23.12 7.30
N ASN A 245 -6.49 22.46 6.18
CA ASN A 245 -5.97 21.11 5.94
C ASN A 245 -4.50 21.16 5.48
N LEU A 246 -3.63 20.45 6.20
CA LEU A 246 -2.20 20.30 5.86
C LEU A 246 -1.95 19.25 4.78
N PHE A 247 -2.94 18.40 4.47
CA PHE A 247 -2.84 17.46 3.37
C PHE A 247 -2.95 18.19 2.03
N MET A 248 -1.93 18.04 1.18
CA MET A 248 -1.79 18.73 -0.10
C MET A 248 -2.27 17.90 -1.30
N GLY A 249 -2.87 16.74 -1.06
CA GLY A 249 -3.08 15.73 -2.10
C GLY A 249 -1.83 14.87 -2.34
N PHE A 250 -1.95 13.95 -3.29
CA PHE A 250 -0.82 13.18 -3.82
C PHE A 250 0.07 14.07 -4.71
N GLY A 251 1.36 13.72 -4.77
CA GLY A 251 2.38 14.44 -5.55
C GLY A 251 2.26 14.24 -7.06
N VAL A 252 1.47 13.26 -7.51
CA VAL A 252 1.19 12.98 -8.92
C VAL A 252 -0.31 12.78 -9.15
N THR A 253 -0.76 12.96 -10.38
CA THR A 253 -2.14 12.67 -10.79
C THR A 253 -2.22 11.25 -11.35
N ALA A 254 -3.18 10.46 -10.87
CA ALA A 254 -3.40 9.10 -11.35
C ALA A 254 -3.64 9.07 -12.86
N LYS A 255 -2.93 8.21 -13.57
CA LYS A 255 -3.07 8.03 -15.02
C LYS A 255 -2.79 6.59 -15.38
N GLY A 256 -3.64 5.97 -16.20
CA GLY A 256 -3.41 4.61 -16.67
C GLY A 256 -2.06 4.45 -17.40
N GLY A 257 -1.44 3.30 -17.22
CA GLY A 257 -0.14 2.95 -17.82
C GLY A 257 0.29 1.54 -17.43
N ASP A 258 1.38 1.07 -18.01
CA ASP A 258 1.97 -0.22 -17.64
C ASP A 258 2.54 -0.15 -16.22
N VAL A 259 2.18 -1.11 -15.37
CA VAL A 259 2.70 -1.27 -13.99
C VAL A 259 3.49 -2.55 -13.81
N SER A 260 3.56 -3.41 -14.85
CA SER A 260 4.21 -4.71 -14.80
C SER A 260 5.67 -4.66 -14.32
N PRO A 261 6.52 -3.67 -14.68
CA PRO A 261 7.88 -3.60 -14.16
C PRO A 261 7.95 -3.53 -12.62
N TYR A 262 7.03 -2.77 -12.02
CA TYR A 262 6.96 -2.63 -10.56
C TYR A 262 6.32 -3.84 -9.89
N LEU A 263 5.23 -4.38 -10.47
CA LEU A 263 4.60 -5.59 -9.94
C LEU A 263 5.54 -6.80 -9.97
N TYR A 264 6.31 -6.95 -11.06
CA TYR A 264 7.37 -7.95 -11.16
C TYR A 264 8.44 -7.71 -10.08
N HIS A 265 8.88 -6.46 -9.87
CA HIS A 265 9.86 -6.15 -8.84
C HIS A 265 9.35 -6.53 -7.44
N LEU A 266 8.09 -6.22 -7.12
CA LEU A 266 7.46 -6.61 -5.87
C LEU A 266 7.39 -8.14 -5.71
N GLU A 267 6.86 -8.85 -6.70
CA GLU A 267 6.63 -10.30 -6.63
C GLU A 267 7.95 -11.06 -6.61
N ARG A 268 8.81 -10.84 -7.61
CA ARG A 268 9.99 -11.67 -7.87
C ARG A 268 11.21 -11.27 -7.08
N VAL A 269 11.36 -9.99 -6.76
CA VAL A 269 12.51 -9.49 -6.02
C VAL A 269 12.14 -9.30 -4.56
N ILE A 270 11.21 -8.39 -4.24
CA ILE A 270 10.93 -8.02 -2.84
C ILE A 270 10.30 -9.17 -2.04
N CYS A 271 9.40 -9.94 -2.66
CA CYS A 271 8.75 -11.09 -2.02
C CYS A 271 9.39 -12.43 -2.39
N ALA A 272 10.46 -12.45 -3.18
CA ALA A 272 11.17 -13.68 -3.61
C ALA A 272 10.24 -14.77 -4.17
N GLY A 273 9.16 -14.36 -4.88
CA GLY A 273 8.16 -15.26 -5.44
C GLY A 273 7.09 -15.76 -4.46
N ASP A 274 7.16 -15.42 -3.17
CA ASP A 274 6.14 -15.80 -2.18
C ASP A 274 4.82 -15.03 -2.44
N GLN A 275 3.84 -15.75 -2.99
CA GLN A 275 2.56 -15.18 -3.40
C GLN A 275 1.74 -14.64 -2.22
N VAL A 276 1.86 -15.25 -1.03
CA VAL A 276 1.12 -14.80 0.16
C VAL A 276 1.64 -13.44 0.63
N SER A 277 2.96 -13.29 0.72
CA SER A 277 3.60 -12.00 1.05
C SER A 277 3.35 -10.96 -0.03
N TYR A 278 3.43 -11.35 -1.31
CA TYR A 278 3.16 -10.44 -2.43
C TYR A 278 1.74 -9.88 -2.41
N ALA A 279 0.73 -10.75 -2.26
CA ALA A 279 -0.66 -10.34 -2.17
C ALA A 279 -0.90 -9.40 -0.97
N TYR A 280 -0.31 -9.72 0.18
CA TYR A 280 -0.40 -8.85 1.36
C TYR A 280 0.27 -7.49 1.13
N LEU A 281 1.50 -7.48 0.60
CA LEU A 281 2.25 -6.25 0.34
C LEU A 281 1.50 -5.36 -0.65
N LEU A 282 0.94 -5.93 -1.72
CA LEU A 282 0.17 -5.20 -2.71
C LEU A 282 -1.11 -4.61 -2.11
N GLY A 283 -1.87 -5.40 -1.33
CA GLY A 283 -3.04 -4.92 -0.59
C GLY A 283 -2.69 -3.81 0.40
N TRP A 284 -1.54 -3.91 1.07
CA TRP A 284 -1.05 -2.91 2.01
C TRP A 284 -0.70 -1.58 1.32
N LEU A 285 -0.12 -1.64 0.12
CA LEU A 285 0.15 -0.47 -0.73
C LEU A 285 -1.14 0.13 -1.29
N ALA A 286 -2.11 -0.67 -1.71
CA ALA A 286 -3.40 -0.18 -2.17
C ALA A 286 -4.17 0.51 -1.03
N HIS A 287 -4.15 -0.08 0.17
CA HIS A 287 -4.70 0.52 1.38
C HIS A 287 -4.05 1.89 1.71
N LEU A 288 -2.80 2.15 1.31
CA LEU A 288 -2.09 3.43 1.54
C LEU A 288 -2.70 4.56 0.73
N VAL A 289 -3.11 4.23 -0.49
CA VAL A 289 -3.72 5.16 -1.42
C VAL A 289 -5.20 5.33 -1.12
N GLN A 290 -5.93 4.23 -0.94
CA GLN A 290 -7.39 4.23 -0.85
C GLN A 290 -7.92 4.63 0.54
N LYS A 291 -7.18 4.28 1.60
CA LYS A 291 -7.58 4.51 3.01
C LYS A 291 -6.45 5.20 3.78
N PRO A 292 -6.04 6.42 3.36
CA PRO A 292 -4.88 7.10 3.93
C PRO A 292 -5.11 7.62 5.35
N ASP A 293 -6.36 7.70 5.81
CA ASP A 293 -6.74 8.07 7.18
C ASP A 293 -6.98 6.86 8.10
N GLU A 294 -6.79 5.63 7.61
CA GLU A 294 -6.80 4.41 8.42
C GLU A 294 -5.36 3.96 8.73
N LYS A 295 -5.04 3.82 10.02
CA LYS A 295 -3.72 3.39 10.49
C LYS A 295 -3.62 1.86 10.50
N PRO A 296 -2.75 1.23 9.68
CA PRO A 296 -2.45 -0.19 9.81
C PRO A 296 -1.58 -0.44 11.05
N SER A 297 -1.71 -1.64 11.64
CA SER A 297 -0.87 -2.10 12.76
C SER A 297 0.34 -2.91 12.32
N VAL A 298 0.65 -2.91 11.02
CA VAL A 298 1.75 -3.67 10.41
C VAL A 298 2.71 -2.73 9.71
N ALA A 299 3.99 -2.91 9.97
CA ALA A 299 5.12 -2.35 9.26
C ALA A 299 5.78 -3.41 8.36
N ILE A 300 6.44 -2.96 7.29
CA ILE A 300 7.21 -3.83 6.40
C ILE A 300 8.67 -3.78 6.83
N VAL A 301 9.34 -4.93 6.88
CA VAL A 301 10.78 -5.04 7.12
C VAL A 301 11.39 -5.76 5.94
N MET A 302 12.39 -5.17 5.29
CA MET A 302 13.17 -5.79 4.23
C MET A 302 14.59 -6.04 4.74
N LYS A 303 14.96 -7.32 4.88
CA LYS A 303 16.30 -7.74 5.27
C LYS A 303 16.98 -8.45 4.11
N SER A 304 18.04 -7.88 3.56
CA SER A 304 18.83 -8.56 2.51
C SER A 304 20.12 -7.81 2.27
N VAL A 305 21.04 -8.42 1.50
CA VAL A 305 22.27 -7.76 1.05
C VAL A 305 22.00 -6.45 0.30
N GLU A 306 23.01 -5.61 0.21
CA GLU A 306 22.94 -4.35 -0.53
C GLU A 306 22.70 -4.57 -2.03
N GLY A 307 22.05 -3.59 -2.66
CA GLY A 307 21.84 -3.62 -4.11
C GLY A 307 20.70 -4.52 -4.59
N THR A 308 19.87 -5.06 -3.70
CA THR A 308 18.68 -5.89 -4.01
C THR A 308 17.44 -5.09 -4.43
N GLY A 309 17.51 -3.75 -4.43
CA GLY A 309 16.42 -2.89 -4.91
C GLY A 309 15.44 -2.37 -3.84
N LYS A 310 15.75 -2.57 -2.55
CA LYS A 310 14.93 -2.06 -1.41
C LYS A 310 14.51 -0.59 -1.56
N GLY A 311 15.46 0.30 -1.86
CA GLY A 311 15.16 1.72 -2.08
C GLY A 311 14.39 1.99 -3.38
N THR A 312 14.62 1.20 -4.42
CA THR A 312 13.94 1.34 -5.72
C THR A 312 12.46 0.97 -5.63
N MET A 313 12.08 0.04 -4.74
CA MET A 313 10.66 -0.22 -4.42
C MET A 313 9.96 1.02 -3.86
N VAL A 314 10.65 1.81 -3.04
CA VAL A 314 10.02 2.95 -2.35
C VAL A 314 9.97 4.21 -3.22
N GLU A 315 10.85 4.34 -4.21
CA GLU A 315 10.97 5.54 -5.05
C GLU A 315 9.64 5.99 -5.73
N PRO A 316 8.84 5.13 -6.38
CA PRO A 316 7.56 5.57 -6.95
C PRO A 316 6.56 5.97 -5.87
N LEU A 317 6.57 5.34 -4.68
CA LEU A 317 5.72 5.73 -3.55
C LEU A 317 6.09 7.11 -3.02
N ALA A 318 7.39 7.44 -2.97
CA ALA A 318 7.86 8.76 -2.58
C ALA A 318 7.33 9.84 -3.54
N ARG A 319 7.30 9.57 -4.85
CA ARG A 319 6.71 10.49 -5.84
C ARG A 319 5.20 10.63 -5.68
N ILE A 320 4.48 9.52 -5.46
CA ILE A 320 3.04 9.51 -5.22
C ILE A 320 2.66 10.33 -3.98
N LEU A 321 3.39 10.16 -2.88
CA LEU A 321 3.05 10.79 -1.61
C LEU A 321 3.62 12.20 -1.46
N GLY A 322 4.66 12.55 -2.23
CA GLY A 322 5.31 13.84 -2.20
C GLY A 322 5.70 14.27 -0.78
N PRO A 323 5.22 15.41 -0.26
CA PRO A 323 5.57 15.92 1.08
C PRO A 323 5.07 15.03 2.25
N HIS A 324 4.19 14.05 1.97
CA HIS A 324 3.65 13.12 2.95
C HIS A 324 4.49 11.84 3.09
N PHE A 325 5.60 11.74 2.35
CA PHE A 325 6.64 10.74 2.50
C PHE A 325 7.86 11.32 3.23
N THR A 326 8.57 10.49 3.99
CA THR A 326 9.89 10.85 4.52
C THR A 326 10.84 9.66 4.46
N HIS A 327 12.10 9.95 4.11
CA HIS A 327 13.20 8.99 4.18
C HIS A 327 14.09 9.33 5.37
N ILE A 328 14.39 8.33 6.20
CA ILE A 328 15.23 8.44 7.38
C ILE A 328 16.40 7.48 7.21
N ASN A 329 17.63 7.98 7.30
CA ASN A 329 18.84 7.17 7.22
C ASN A 329 19.43 6.97 8.62
N GLY A 330 19.67 5.72 8.98
CA GLY A 330 20.39 5.36 10.20
C GLY A 330 19.58 5.56 11.50
N HIS A 331 20.10 5.01 12.59
CA HIS A 331 19.31 4.81 13.82
C HIS A 331 19.23 6.07 14.69
N GLY A 332 20.21 6.97 14.61
CA GLY A 332 20.32 8.15 15.47
C GLY A 332 19.18 9.16 15.27
N GLN A 333 18.63 9.25 14.04
CA GLN A 333 17.49 10.12 13.74
C GLN A 333 16.17 9.58 14.29
N ILE A 334 16.08 8.26 14.45
CA ILE A 334 14.90 7.55 14.97
C ILE A 334 14.73 7.79 16.49
N ALA A 335 15.82 7.89 17.24
CA ALA A 335 15.76 8.01 18.70
C ALA A 335 15.39 9.41 19.21
N GLY A 336 15.95 10.48 18.61
CA GLY A 336 15.94 11.83 19.21
C GLY A 336 15.02 12.89 18.60
N ARG A 337 14.61 12.76 17.32
CA ARG A 337 13.80 13.78 16.59
C ARG A 337 12.61 13.19 15.84
N PHE A 338 12.12 12.04 16.31
CA PHE A 338 11.17 11.20 15.59
C PHE A 338 9.80 11.86 15.34
N ASN A 339 9.29 12.61 16.31
CA ASN A 339 7.89 13.07 16.28
C ASN A 339 7.66 14.10 15.16
N SER A 340 8.61 15.00 14.91
CA SER A 340 8.48 16.00 13.84
C SER A 340 8.65 15.39 12.44
N ALA A 341 9.49 14.38 12.30
CA ALA A 341 9.69 13.68 11.03
C ALA A 341 8.44 12.89 10.61
N ILE A 342 7.65 12.39 11.57
CA ILE A 342 6.46 11.55 11.34
C ILE A 342 5.17 12.34 11.27
N ALA A 343 5.14 13.51 11.92
CA ALA A 343 3.98 14.37 11.87
C ALA A 343 3.59 14.67 10.41
N ASN A 344 2.29 14.51 10.12
CA ASN A 344 1.71 14.75 8.82
C ASN A 344 2.37 13.91 7.70
N LYS A 345 2.71 12.66 8.00
CA LYS A 345 3.21 11.67 7.03
C LYS A 345 2.26 10.49 6.89
N LEU A 346 2.21 9.94 5.68
CA LEU A 346 1.49 8.71 5.34
C LEU A 346 2.46 7.51 5.25
N LEU A 347 3.72 7.75 4.85
CA LEU A 347 4.74 6.72 4.76
C LEU A 347 6.09 7.22 5.22
N ILE A 348 6.76 6.40 6.03
CA ILE A 348 8.10 6.60 6.55
C ILE A 348 8.93 5.42 6.08
N PHE A 349 9.93 5.70 5.26
CA PHE A 349 10.96 4.73 4.92
C PHE A 349 12.18 4.99 5.79
N ALA A 350 12.63 3.97 6.51
CA ALA A 350 13.78 4.05 7.37
C ALA A 350 14.82 3.03 6.87
N ASP A 351 15.89 3.53 6.29
CA ASP A 351 16.97 2.74 5.69
C ASP A 351 18.16 2.62 6.65
N GLU A 352 18.91 1.54 6.50
CA GLU A 352 20.04 1.16 7.36
C GLU A 352 19.67 1.17 8.86
N VAL A 353 18.56 0.52 9.22
CA VAL A 353 18.07 0.48 10.59
C VAL A 353 18.42 -0.82 11.31
N ASP A 354 18.77 -0.72 12.59
CA ASP A 354 18.84 -1.83 13.54
C ASP A 354 17.76 -1.61 14.61
N LEU A 355 16.85 -2.58 14.72
CA LEU A 355 15.75 -2.59 15.67
C LEU A 355 15.98 -3.63 16.78
N THR A 356 17.23 -4.00 17.04
CA THR A 356 17.60 -4.88 18.16
C THR A 356 17.74 -4.13 19.49
N ASP A 357 17.95 -2.81 19.48
CA ASP A 357 17.93 -2.00 20.71
C ASP A 357 16.51 -1.97 21.29
N TYR A 358 16.36 -2.46 22.52
CA TYR A 358 15.08 -2.57 23.21
C TYR A 358 14.32 -1.25 23.34
N LYS A 359 15.01 -0.14 23.66
CA LYS A 359 14.35 1.16 23.86
C LYS A 359 13.81 1.70 22.54
N VAL A 360 14.59 1.53 21.48
CA VAL A 360 14.20 1.97 20.13
C VAL A 360 13.07 1.09 19.60
N ALA A 361 13.18 -0.23 19.75
CA ALA A 361 12.18 -1.19 19.33
C ALA A 361 10.83 -0.95 20.02
N ASP A 362 10.80 -0.75 21.34
CA ASP A 362 9.55 -0.53 22.07
C ASP A 362 8.89 0.81 21.73
N LYS A 363 9.68 1.86 21.49
CA LYS A 363 9.16 3.14 20.99
C LYS A 363 8.52 2.97 19.60
N LEU A 364 9.22 2.34 18.66
CA LEU A 364 8.72 2.11 17.29
C LEU A 364 7.49 1.23 17.27
N LYS A 365 7.45 0.20 18.11
CA LYS A 365 6.28 -0.66 18.32
C LYS A 365 5.04 0.15 18.69
N GLY A 366 5.17 1.14 19.58
CA GLY A 366 4.11 2.09 19.89
C GLY A 366 3.68 2.85 18.63
N LEU A 367 4.62 3.49 17.93
CA LEU A 367 4.36 4.28 16.72
C LEU A 367 3.76 3.49 15.55
N ILE A 368 4.05 2.19 15.44
CA ILE A 368 3.46 1.31 14.43
C ILE A 368 1.98 1.07 14.72
N SER A 369 1.55 0.95 15.97
CA SER A 369 0.18 0.56 16.32
C SER A 369 -0.70 1.67 16.89
N GLU A 370 -0.12 2.72 17.47
CA GLU A 370 -0.87 3.76 18.16
C GLU A 370 -1.50 4.74 17.15
N PRO A 371 -2.80 5.06 17.32
CA PRO A 371 -3.53 5.96 16.41
C PRO A 371 -3.19 7.43 16.63
N THR A 372 -2.45 7.76 17.69
CA THR A 372 -2.09 9.13 18.05
C THR A 372 -0.62 9.22 18.44
N ILE A 373 -0.02 10.38 18.20
CA ILE A 373 1.34 10.73 18.63
C ILE A 373 1.31 12.08 19.37
N SER A 374 2.18 12.26 20.36
CA SER A 374 2.38 13.55 21.01
C SER A 374 3.41 14.37 20.22
N LEU A 375 3.01 15.49 19.64
CA LEU A 375 3.92 16.39 18.93
C LEU A 375 4.38 17.52 19.85
N GLU A 376 5.68 17.56 20.11
CA GLU A 376 6.33 18.66 20.84
C GLU A 376 6.90 19.67 19.86
N ARG A 377 6.34 20.89 19.83
CA ARG A 377 6.87 22.00 19.03
C ARG A 377 7.63 22.96 19.94
N LYS A 378 8.74 23.53 19.45
CA LYS A 378 9.54 24.47 20.25
C LYS A 378 8.70 25.69 20.67
N GLY A 379 8.53 25.87 21.97
CA GLY A 379 7.80 27.00 22.54
C GLY A 379 6.28 26.90 22.46
N ILE A 380 5.74 25.68 22.27
CA ILE A 380 4.31 25.35 22.35
C ILE A 380 4.17 24.09 23.20
N GLU A 381 3.09 23.97 23.96
CA GLU A 381 2.79 22.76 24.73
C GLU A 381 2.60 21.55 23.80
N PRO A 382 2.99 20.33 24.23
CA PRO A 382 2.77 19.12 23.46
C PRO A 382 1.29 18.92 23.12
N GLU A 383 0.99 18.66 21.85
CA GLU A 383 -0.38 18.42 21.38
C GLU A 383 -0.55 17.00 20.83
N PRO A 384 -1.66 16.30 21.11
CA PRO A 384 -1.96 15.02 20.49
C PRO A 384 -2.34 15.21 19.02
N LEU A 385 -1.69 14.47 18.12
CA LEU A 385 -2.01 14.43 16.70
C LEU A 385 -2.40 13.02 16.26
N PRO A 386 -3.32 12.88 15.28
CA PRO A 386 -3.53 11.61 14.61
C PRO A 386 -2.25 11.09 13.95
N ASN A 387 -2.01 9.80 14.10
CA ASN A 387 -0.94 9.09 13.44
C ASN A 387 -1.52 8.26 12.29
N TYR A 388 -1.19 8.64 11.06
CA TYR A 388 -1.51 7.88 9.85
C TYR A 388 -0.27 7.21 9.24
N GLY A 389 0.90 7.44 9.85
CA GLY A 389 2.19 7.05 9.30
C GLY A 389 2.35 5.53 9.24
N ARG A 390 2.85 5.05 8.11
CA ARG A 390 3.24 3.66 7.89
C ARG A 390 4.74 3.52 7.84
N PHE A 391 5.26 2.37 8.21
CA PHE A 391 6.70 2.17 8.29
C PHE A 391 7.16 1.06 7.34
N ILE A 392 8.20 1.37 6.58
CA ILE A 392 9.02 0.41 5.85
C ILE A 392 10.43 0.54 6.40
N PHE A 393 10.98 -0.55 6.91
CA PHE A 393 12.35 -0.64 7.40
C PHE A 393 13.19 -1.43 6.41
N ALA A 394 14.37 -0.91 6.06
CA ALA A 394 15.37 -1.63 5.30
C ALA A 394 16.63 -1.82 6.15
N SER A 395 17.23 -3.01 6.06
CA SER A 395 18.48 -3.32 6.75
C SER A 395 19.26 -4.38 5.99
N ASN A 396 20.58 -4.34 6.16
CA ASN A 396 21.50 -5.33 5.61
C ASN A 396 22.03 -6.30 6.68
N ARG A 397 21.47 -6.26 7.90
CA ARG A 397 21.86 -7.15 9.00
C ARG A 397 21.08 -8.47 8.96
N ASP A 398 21.73 -9.53 9.45
CA ASP A 398 21.12 -10.86 9.60
C ASP A 398 19.97 -10.87 10.59
N GLN A 399 20.06 -10.08 11.66
CA GLN A 399 18.96 -9.85 12.60
C GLN A 399 18.61 -8.37 12.58
N VAL A 400 17.37 -8.07 12.24
CA VAL A 400 16.89 -6.68 12.14
C VAL A 400 16.01 -6.33 13.32
N ILE A 401 15.15 -7.26 13.76
CA ILE A 401 14.14 -7.00 14.79
C ILE A 401 14.27 -7.97 15.96
N LYS A 402 14.11 -7.46 17.18
CA LYS A 402 13.92 -8.34 18.33
C LYS A 402 12.46 -8.81 18.42
N ALA A 403 12.12 -9.83 17.64
CA ALA A 403 10.78 -10.37 17.52
C ALA A 403 10.47 -11.34 18.68
N GLY A 404 9.55 -10.95 19.57
CA GLY A 404 9.02 -11.90 20.55
C GLY A 404 8.20 -13.02 19.87
N LEU A 405 7.95 -14.12 20.58
CA LEU A 405 7.20 -15.28 20.06
C LEU A 405 5.85 -14.92 19.40
N ARG A 406 5.18 -13.90 19.93
CA ARG A 406 3.86 -13.42 19.46
C ARG A 406 3.94 -12.18 18.58
N GLU A 407 5.13 -11.85 18.06
CA GLU A 407 5.28 -10.70 17.18
C GLU A 407 4.41 -10.87 15.92
N ARG A 408 3.65 -9.82 15.63
CA ARG A 408 2.62 -9.77 14.57
C ARG A 408 2.57 -8.43 13.82
N ARG A 409 3.39 -7.45 14.23
CA ARG A 409 3.38 -6.08 13.69
C ARG A 409 4.31 -5.91 12.50
N TYR A 410 4.95 -6.97 12.03
CA TYR A 410 5.89 -6.93 10.94
C TYR A 410 5.51 -7.95 9.87
N LEU A 411 5.48 -7.51 8.62
CA LEU A 411 5.73 -8.38 7.48
C LEU A 411 7.24 -8.32 7.22
N VAL A 412 7.95 -9.40 7.54
CA VAL A 412 9.41 -9.49 7.32
C VAL A 412 9.64 -10.17 5.97
N LEU A 413 10.29 -9.47 5.07
CA LEU A 413 10.60 -9.90 3.71
C LEU A 413 12.11 -10.01 3.57
N GLU A 414 12.53 -10.99 2.78
CA GLU A 414 13.92 -11.19 2.42
C GLU A 414 14.05 -11.07 0.90
N PRO A 415 14.27 -9.85 0.37
CA PRO A 415 14.34 -9.64 -1.06
C PRO A 415 15.42 -10.51 -1.71
N ASP A 416 15.05 -11.15 -2.82
CA ASP A 416 15.92 -12.02 -3.60
C ASP A 416 17.10 -11.25 -4.21
N SER A 417 18.26 -11.89 -4.24
CA SER A 417 19.47 -11.39 -4.88
C SER A 417 19.49 -11.57 -6.41
N LEU A 418 18.42 -12.08 -7.03
CA LEU A 418 18.28 -12.34 -8.47
C LEU A 418 18.81 -11.21 -9.37
N HIS A 419 18.50 -9.96 -9.04
CA HIS A 419 18.95 -8.78 -9.77
C HIS A 419 19.96 -7.94 -8.98
N ALA A 420 20.59 -8.49 -7.94
CA ALA A 420 21.62 -7.78 -7.19
C ALA A 420 22.74 -7.34 -8.14
N GLN A 421 23.07 -6.04 -8.09
CA GLN A 421 24.07 -5.41 -8.96
C GLN A 421 23.74 -5.44 -10.47
N ASP A 422 22.52 -5.83 -10.88
CA ASP A 422 22.06 -5.75 -12.27
C ASP A 422 21.69 -4.31 -12.64
N MET A 423 22.69 -3.55 -13.10
CA MET A 423 22.52 -2.15 -13.48
C MET A 423 21.50 -1.96 -14.60
N ALA A 424 21.44 -2.88 -15.56
CA ALA A 424 20.53 -2.76 -16.70
C ALA A 424 19.06 -2.92 -16.26
N TYR A 425 18.79 -3.88 -15.38
CA TYR A 425 17.47 -4.05 -14.76
C TYR A 425 17.04 -2.81 -13.98
N PHE A 426 17.89 -2.31 -13.07
CA PHE A 426 17.54 -1.13 -12.27
C PHE A 426 17.44 0.15 -13.10
N GLN A 427 18.20 0.28 -14.19
CA GLN A 427 18.04 1.38 -15.14
C GLN A 427 16.67 1.34 -15.83
N ARG A 428 16.21 0.16 -16.28
CA ARG A 428 14.86 0.01 -16.85
C ARG A 428 13.77 0.36 -15.84
N LEU A 429 13.90 -0.10 -14.60
CA LEU A 429 12.93 0.20 -13.55
C LEU A 429 12.90 1.70 -13.22
N ARG A 430 14.07 2.35 -13.09
CA ARG A 430 14.14 3.82 -12.90
C ARG A 430 13.62 4.60 -14.10
N ALA A 431 13.88 4.13 -15.32
CA ALA A 431 13.32 4.74 -16.54
C ALA A 431 11.79 4.65 -16.53
N TRP A 432 11.22 3.51 -16.11
CA TRP A 432 9.78 3.38 -15.91
C TRP A 432 9.25 4.38 -14.87
N ILE A 433 9.90 4.50 -13.70
CA ILE A 433 9.52 5.49 -12.68
C ILE A 433 9.59 6.92 -13.25
N ALA A 434 10.63 7.23 -14.04
CA ALA A 434 10.83 8.55 -14.65
C ALA A 434 9.78 8.88 -15.73
N ASN A 435 9.26 7.87 -16.42
CA ASN A 435 8.35 8.02 -17.57
C ASN A 435 6.89 7.73 -17.21
N GLY A 436 6.42 8.21 -16.05
CA GLY A 436 5.01 8.10 -15.66
C GLY A 436 4.65 6.86 -14.83
N GLY A 437 5.64 6.09 -14.37
CA GLY A 437 5.40 4.88 -13.59
C GLY A 437 4.71 5.13 -12.24
N ALA A 438 4.97 6.26 -11.59
CA ALA A 438 4.31 6.64 -10.34
C ALA A 438 2.82 6.92 -10.54
N GLU A 439 2.46 7.58 -11.64
CA GLU A 439 1.09 7.87 -12.07
C GLU A 439 0.32 6.59 -12.39
N ALA A 440 0.96 5.68 -13.12
CA ALA A 440 0.44 4.35 -13.45
C ALA A 440 0.20 3.52 -12.19
N LEU A 441 1.18 3.51 -11.27
CA LEU A 441 1.07 2.81 -9.99
C LEU A 441 -0.06 3.39 -9.13
N LEU A 442 -0.18 4.71 -9.04
CA LEU A 442 -1.26 5.36 -8.30
C LEU A 442 -2.63 4.98 -8.87
N HIS A 443 -2.79 5.00 -10.19
CA HIS A 443 -4.02 4.57 -10.87
C HIS A 443 -4.35 3.10 -10.53
N TYR A 444 -3.39 2.20 -10.69
CA TYR A 444 -3.56 0.78 -10.38
C TYR A 444 -3.94 0.54 -8.91
N LEU A 445 -3.18 1.12 -7.98
CA LEU A 445 -3.44 0.96 -6.54
C LEU A 445 -4.78 1.56 -6.10
N SER A 446 -5.27 2.60 -6.78
CA SER A 446 -6.58 3.21 -6.48
C SER A 446 -7.78 2.35 -6.88
N GLN A 447 -7.59 1.40 -7.80
CA GLN A 447 -8.64 0.54 -8.36
C GLN A 447 -8.58 -0.90 -7.86
N LEU A 448 -7.49 -1.30 -7.21
CA LEU A 448 -7.31 -2.66 -6.70
C LEU A 448 -8.40 -2.98 -5.67
N ASP A 449 -9.09 -4.11 -5.83
CA ASP A 449 -10.06 -4.57 -4.83
C ASP A 449 -9.34 -4.99 -3.54
N ILE A 450 -9.64 -4.28 -2.46
CA ILE A 450 -9.14 -4.55 -1.11
C ILE A 450 -10.28 -4.85 -0.12
N SER A 451 -11.47 -5.21 -0.61
CA SER A 451 -12.65 -5.49 0.21
C SER A 451 -12.43 -6.59 1.25
N THR A 452 -11.60 -7.58 0.91
CA THR A 452 -11.24 -8.72 1.79
C THR A 452 -9.90 -8.56 2.49
N PHE A 453 -9.14 -7.50 2.17
CA PHE A 453 -7.80 -7.27 2.70
C PHE A 453 -7.84 -6.77 4.15
N SER A 454 -7.00 -7.38 5.00
CA SER A 454 -6.83 -6.94 6.39
C SER A 454 -5.45 -6.30 6.61
N PRO A 455 -5.38 -5.00 6.93
CA PRO A 455 -4.10 -4.31 7.17
C PRO A 455 -3.50 -4.59 8.56
N TYR A 456 -4.17 -5.39 9.39
CA TYR A 456 -3.85 -5.56 10.82
C TYR A 456 -3.11 -6.86 11.15
N LYS A 457 -3.00 -7.79 10.18
CA LYS A 457 -2.40 -9.11 10.39
C LYS A 457 -1.62 -9.53 9.16
N ALA A 458 -0.29 -9.39 9.24
CA ALA A 458 0.62 -9.91 8.24
C ALA A 458 0.63 -11.46 8.24
N PRO A 459 0.89 -12.11 7.10
CA PRO A 459 1.29 -13.51 7.07
C PRO A 459 2.60 -13.68 7.86
N THR A 460 2.78 -14.86 8.47
CA THR A 460 4.10 -15.19 9.03
C THR A 460 4.98 -15.76 7.93
N THR A 461 6.03 -15.04 7.61
CA THR A 461 7.05 -15.47 6.64
C THR A 461 8.12 -16.30 7.32
N ARG A 462 8.88 -17.06 6.52
CA ARG A 462 10.09 -17.74 7.01
C ARG A 462 11.06 -16.76 7.66
N ALA A 463 11.29 -15.61 7.05
CA ALA A 463 12.15 -14.56 7.58
C ALA A 463 11.67 -14.04 8.96
N LEU A 464 10.37 -13.86 9.19
CA LEU A 464 9.86 -13.49 10.53
C LEU A 464 10.05 -14.62 11.54
N LEU A 465 9.88 -15.87 11.11
CA LEU A 465 10.12 -17.03 11.97
C LEU A 465 11.59 -17.11 12.40
N ASP A 466 12.53 -16.89 11.47
CA ASP A 466 13.97 -16.87 11.77
C ASP A 466 14.32 -15.73 12.75
N GLU A 467 13.73 -14.54 12.61
CA GLU A 467 13.88 -13.45 13.59
C GLU A 467 13.35 -13.82 14.99
N LYS A 468 12.23 -14.56 15.06
CA LYS A 468 11.67 -15.07 16.33
C LYS A 468 12.59 -16.12 16.96
N LEU A 469 13.12 -17.04 16.15
CA LEU A 469 14.04 -18.08 16.61
C LEU A 469 15.37 -17.48 17.11
N ALA A 470 15.91 -16.48 16.41
CA ALA A 470 17.09 -15.73 16.84
C ALA A 470 16.84 -14.87 18.11
N SER A 471 15.56 -14.60 18.44
CA SER A 471 15.16 -13.80 19.60
C SER A 471 14.70 -14.63 20.80
N LEU A 472 14.80 -15.97 20.74
CA LEU A 472 14.39 -16.86 21.82
C LEU A 472 15.17 -16.57 23.11
N LYS A 473 14.48 -16.59 24.24
CA LYS A 473 15.12 -16.56 25.55
C LYS A 473 15.84 -17.89 25.82
N PRO A 474 16.83 -17.94 26.73
CA PRO A 474 17.57 -19.17 27.02
C PRO A 474 16.68 -20.39 27.30
N SER A 475 15.60 -20.25 28.08
CA SER A 475 14.66 -21.35 28.35
C SER A 475 13.86 -21.80 27.11
N GLU A 476 13.52 -20.87 26.22
CA GLU A 476 12.80 -21.16 24.99
C GLU A 476 13.72 -21.80 23.95
N MET A 477 14.95 -21.33 23.86
CA MET A 477 16.00 -21.86 22.98
C MET A 477 16.43 -23.28 23.40
N TYR A 478 16.58 -23.53 24.70
CA TYR A 478 16.80 -24.87 25.23
C TYR A 478 15.70 -25.83 24.80
N LEU A 479 14.43 -25.46 25.06
CA LEU A 479 13.30 -26.33 24.73
C LEU A 479 13.19 -26.56 23.22
N PHE A 480 13.39 -25.52 22.41
CA PHE A 480 13.43 -25.64 20.95
C PHE A 480 14.51 -26.62 20.49
N THR A 481 15.73 -26.52 21.03
CA THR A 481 16.85 -27.40 20.71
C THR A 481 16.55 -28.85 21.09
N GLU A 482 16.01 -29.06 22.29
CA GLU A 482 15.65 -30.38 22.80
C GLU A 482 14.56 -31.05 21.94
N LEU A 483 13.54 -30.28 21.56
CA LEU A 483 12.46 -30.75 20.69
C LEU A 483 12.94 -30.98 19.25
N SER A 484 13.96 -30.25 18.79
CA SER A 484 14.52 -30.45 17.44
C SER A 484 15.41 -31.70 17.33
N SER A 485 15.77 -32.33 18.46
CA SER A 485 16.54 -33.57 18.44
C SER A 485 15.73 -34.78 17.91
N GLU A 486 16.43 -35.80 17.40
CA GLU A 486 15.79 -37.03 16.91
C GLU A 486 14.96 -37.74 17.99
N LYS A 487 15.40 -37.67 19.24
CA LYS A 487 14.73 -38.25 20.41
C LYS A 487 14.65 -37.22 21.53
N PRO A 488 13.64 -36.32 21.49
CA PRO A 488 13.45 -35.33 22.54
C PRO A 488 13.41 -35.96 23.93
N PHE A 489 14.13 -35.38 24.87
CA PHE A 489 14.29 -35.85 26.24
C PHE A 489 14.76 -37.31 26.32
N ASN A 490 15.63 -37.72 25.38
CA ASN A 490 16.10 -39.10 25.21
C ASN A 490 14.99 -40.14 25.01
N GLY A 491 13.81 -39.73 24.50
CA GLY A 491 12.66 -40.60 24.33
C GLY A 491 11.97 -41.00 25.65
N ALA A 492 12.14 -40.20 26.71
CA ALA A 492 11.50 -40.46 27.98
C ALA A 492 9.97 -40.26 27.90
N ASN A 493 9.21 -41.27 28.30
CA ASN A 493 7.75 -41.15 28.48
C ASN A 493 7.38 -40.24 29.66
N ARG A 494 8.29 -40.12 30.64
CA ARG A 494 8.10 -39.31 31.85
C ARG A 494 9.34 -38.46 32.08
N LEU A 495 9.15 -37.15 32.17
CA LEU A 495 10.21 -36.18 32.40
C LEU A 495 10.11 -35.59 33.80
N TYR A 496 11.05 -35.93 34.68
CA TYR A 496 11.07 -35.36 36.04
C TYR A 496 11.45 -33.88 36.02
N VAL A 497 10.77 -33.08 36.86
CA VAL A 497 11.00 -31.63 36.94
C VAL A 497 12.46 -31.32 37.34
N ARG A 498 13.05 -32.13 38.24
CA ARG A 498 14.45 -31.97 38.64
C ARG A 498 15.39 -32.13 37.44
N ASP A 499 15.21 -33.21 36.68
CA ASP A 499 16.07 -33.52 35.53
C ASP A 499 15.96 -32.47 34.44
N LEU A 500 14.73 -31.99 34.15
CA LEU A 500 14.51 -30.89 33.22
C LEU A 500 15.22 -29.60 33.66
N VAL A 501 15.11 -29.25 34.94
CA VAL A 501 15.74 -28.05 35.50
C VAL A 501 17.26 -28.15 35.50
N ASP A 502 17.81 -29.30 35.89
CA ASP A 502 19.25 -29.52 35.90
C ASP A 502 19.82 -29.57 34.48
N SER A 503 19.11 -30.19 33.53
CA SER A 503 19.49 -30.20 32.11
C SER A 503 19.49 -28.79 31.52
N PHE A 504 18.42 -28.01 31.72
CA PHE A 504 18.36 -26.62 31.26
C PHE A 504 19.49 -25.76 31.84
N ARG A 505 19.80 -25.92 33.13
CA ARG A 505 20.88 -25.15 33.77
C ARG A 505 22.25 -25.49 33.21
N ARG A 506 22.56 -26.78 33.04
CA ARG A 506 23.81 -27.24 32.42
C ARG A 506 23.92 -26.71 31.00
N TRP A 507 22.86 -26.88 30.20
CA TRP A 507 22.80 -26.35 28.85
C TRP A 507 23.00 -24.82 28.80
N SER A 508 22.39 -24.07 29.70
CA SER A 508 22.56 -22.60 29.76
C SER A 508 24.00 -22.22 30.08
N GLU A 509 24.62 -22.87 31.06
CA GLU A 509 26.02 -22.62 31.40
C GLU A 509 26.97 -22.98 30.24
N GLU A 510 26.71 -24.09 29.54
CA GLU A 510 27.53 -24.56 28.42
C GLU A 510 27.36 -23.73 27.13
N GLN A 511 26.12 -23.36 26.78
CA GLN A 511 25.80 -22.74 25.49
C GLN A 511 25.75 -21.21 25.55
N THR A 512 25.32 -20.62 26.67
CA THR A 512 25.20 -19.16 26.81
C THR A 512 26.20 -18.57 27.82
N GLY A 513 26.86 -19.40 28.62
CA GLY A 513 27.70 -18.95 29.74
C GLY A 513 26.91 -18.40 30.92
N GLU A 514 25.56 -18.46 30.89
CA GLU A 514 24.70 -17.90 31.93
C GLU A 514 24.41 -18.94 33.03
N VAL A 515 24.87 -18.66 34.24
CA VAL A 515 24.60 -19.49 35.43
C VAL A 515 23.22 -19.13 36.01
N ILE A 516 22.23 -19.97 35.74
CA ILE A 516 20.85 -19.77 36.20
C ILE A 516 20.63 -20.43 37.58
N LYS A 517 20.04 -19.67 38.52
CA LYS A 517 19.64 -20.20 39.84
C LYS A 517 18.55 -21.28 39.70
N PRO A 518 18.58 -22.36 40.51
CA PRO A 518 17.61 -23.46 40.44
C PRO A 518 16.13 -23.02 40.46
N SER A 519 15.78 -22.10 41.36
CA SER A 519 14.41 -21.58 41.49
C SER A 519 13.94 -20.78 40.27
N SER A 520 14.86 -20.04 39.63
CA SER A 520 14.59 -19.31 38.38
C SER A 520 14.36 -20.29 37.23
N ALA A 521 15.27 -21.27 37.07
CA ALA A 521 15.16 -22.30 36.04
C ALA A 521 13.85 -23.09 36.16
N GLN A 522 13.48 -23.50 37.38
CA GLN A 522 12.21 -24.18 37.64
C GLN A 522 10.99 -23.32 37.26
N THR A 523 11.03 -22.01 37.56
CA THR A 523 9.93 -21.09 37.21
C THR A 523 9.82 -20.91 35.70
N GLN A 524 10.95 -20.72 35.01
CA GLN A 524 11.00 -20.54 33.56
C GLN A 524 10.49 -21.77 32.83
N MET A 525 11.07 -22.94 33.12
CA MET A 525 10.68 -24.20 32.50
C MET A 525 9.26 -24.61 32.87
N GLY A 526 8.86 -24.43 34.14
CA GLY A 526 7.50 -24.73 34.58
C GLY A 526 6.44 -23.92 33.82
N ARG A 527 6.66 -22.62 33.64
CA ARG A 527 5.75 -21.76 32.85
C ARG A 527 5.76 -22.14 31.37
N LEU A 528 6.92 -22.47 30.81
CA LEU A 528 7.05 -22.80 29.39
C LEU A 528 6.38 -24.14 29.06
N MET A 529 6.63 -25.19 29.85
CA MET A 529 6.00 -26.50 29.72
C MET A 529 4.48 -26.42 29.88
N ALA A 530 4.00 -25.67 30.88
CA ALA A 530 2.55 -25.45 31.07
C ALA A 530 1.91 -24.75 29.86
N ARG A 531 2.59 -23.76 29.27
CA ARG A 531 2.13 -23.08 28.04
C ARG A 531 2.14 -24.01 26.83
N ALA A 532 3.04 -24.98 26.80
CA ALA A 532 3.12 -26.00 25.76
C ALA A 532 2.12 -27.15 25.99
N GLY A 533 1.25 -27.04 26.99
CA GLY A 533 0.19 -28.02 27.29
C GLY A 533 0.59 -29.12 28.27
N ALA A 534 1.85 -29.17 28.73
CA ALA A 534 2.31 -30.19 29.66
C ALA A 534 2.00 -29.81 31.12
N GLN A 535 1.12 -30.58 31.77
CA GLN A 535 0.77 -30.38 33.18
C GLN A 535 1.72 -31.13 34.12
N VAL A 536 2.09 -30.49 35.22
CA VAL A 536 2.92 -31.11 36.25
C VAL A 536 2.09 -32.06 37.11
N GLN A 537 2.59 -33.28 37.29
CA GLN A 537 1.99 -34.31 38.12
C GLN A 537 2.95 -34.71 39.26
N GLY A 538 2.44 -35.52 40.20
CA GLY A 538 3.18 -35.99 41.37
C GLY A 538 3.23 -34.99 42.53
N ARG A 539 3.73 -35.45 43.68
CA ARG A 539 3.88 -34.63 44.89
C ARG A 539 5.34 -34.55 45.29
N SER A 540 5.72 -33.44 45.92
CA SER A 540 7.10 -33.19 46.37
C SER A 540 7.56 -34.15 47.47
N ASP A 541 6.61 -34.67 48.24
CA ASP A 541 6.81 -35.37 49.52
C ASP A 541 6.50 -36.89 49.45
N ARG A 542 6.03 -37.41 48.31
CA ARG A 542 5.71 -38.85 48.12
C ARG A 542 6.03 -39.33 46.70
N GLY A 543 6.66 -40.50 46.57
CA GLY A 543 7.01 -41.13 45.29
C GLY A 543 8.33 -40.63 44.68
N SER A 544 8.48 -40.72 43.36
CA SER A 544 9.67 -40.30 42.60
C SER A 544 9.75 -38.79 42.29
N GLY A 545 8.89 -37.96 42.91
CA GLY A 545 8.88 -36.49 42.78
C GLY A 545 7.88 -35.94 41.76
N LYS A 546 8.00 -34.65 41.41
CA LYS A 546 7.17 -33.99 40.38
C LYS A 546 7.68 -34.32 38.98
N PHE A 547 6.78 -34.58 38.04
CA PHE A 547 7.11 -34.94 36.65
C PHE A 547 6.07 -34.43 35.65
N TYR A 548 6.43 -34.44 34.37
CA TYR A 548 5.54 -34.29 33.21
C TYR A 548 5.35 -35.64 32.55
N ASP A 549 4.11 -36.00 32.23
CA ASP A 549 3.79 -37.17 31.40
C ASP A 549 3.81 -36.74 29.93
N LEU A 550 4.70 -37.34 29.13
CA LEU A 550 4.92 -36.95 27.74
C LEU A 550 4.13 -37.82 26.76
N CYS A 551 3.53 -38.93 27.20
CA CYS A 551 2.75 -39.82 26.34
C CYS A 551 1.47 -39.16 25.80
N ASP A 552 0.86 -38.29 26.61
CA ASP A 552 -0.45 -37.69 26.33
C ASP A 552 -0.37 -36.26 25.78
N VAL A 553 0.84 -35.73 25.58
CA VAL A 553 1.06 -34.31 25.22
C VAL A 553 2.08 -34.19 24.10
N ASP A 554 1.64 -33.61 22.98
CA ASP A 554 2.53 -33.19 21.92
C ASP A 554 3.15 -31.83 22.25
N ILE A 555 4.33 -31.86 22.89
CA ILE A 555 5.06 -30.64 23.26
C ILE A 555 5.55 -29.88 22.00
N LYS A 556 5.83 -30.56 20.88
CA LYS A 556 6.21 -29.88 19.62
C LYS A 556 5.04 -29.04 19.12
N ALA A 557 3.83 -29.61 19.09
CA ALA A 557 2.62 -28.87 18.77
C ALA A 557 2.37 -27.72 19.72
N GLY A 558 2.51 -27.94 21.04
CA GLY A 558 2.37 -26.89 22.05
C GLY A 558 3.37 -25.73 21.86
N PHE A 559 4.64 -26.04 21.56
CA PHE A 559 5.66 -25.04 21.31
C PHE A 559 5.41 -24.26 20.02
N ALA A 560 5.03 -24.92 18.93
CA ALA A 560 4.66 -24.25 17.69
C ALA A 560 3.45 -23.32 17.89
N GLN A 561 2.45 -23.76 18.67
CA GLN A 561 1.27 -22.96 18.99
C GLN A 561 1.61 -21.73 19.85
N ILE A 562 2.59 -21.84 20.76
CA ILE A 562 3.13 -20.70 21.50
C ILE A 562 3.70 -19.63 20.53
N MET A 563 4.36 -20.06 19.45
CA MET A 563 4.89 -19.19 18.39
C MET A 563 3.82 -18.72 17.40
N GLY A 564 2.60 -19.26 17.52
CA GLY A 564 1.47 -19.01 16.62
C GLY A 564 1.68 -19.61 15.22
N GLN A 565 2.42 -20.70 15.11
CA GLN A 565 2.79 -21.37 13.85
C GLN A 565 2.36 -22.84 13.84
N ASN A 566 2.41 -23.48 12.67
CA ASN A 566 2.25 -24.93 12.59
C ASN A 566 3.56 -25.64 12.96
N VAL A 567 3.45 -26.92 13.33
CA VAL A 567 4.61 -27.74 13.71
C VAL A 567 5.66 -27.79 12.61
N ARG A 568 5.24 -28.03 11.36
CA ARG A 568 6.14 -28.15 10.20
C ARG A 568 6.92 -26.88 9.89
N ASP A 569 6.37 -25.71 10.23
CA ASP A 569 7.03 -24.44 9.97
C ASP A 569 8.19 -24.24 10.96
N VAL A 570 7.99 -24.63 12.22
CA VAL A 570 8.96 -24.49 13.32
C VAL A 570 9.98 -25.63 13.34
N PHE A 571 9.53 -26.85 13.10
CA PHE A 571 10.32 -28.08 13.10
C PHE A 571 10.17 -28.76 11.72
N PRO A 572 10.93 -28.33 10.70
CA PRO A 572 10.96 -29.00 9.41
C PRO A 572 11.56 -30.42 9.57
N ASP A 573 11.01 -31.37 8.81
CA ASP A 573 11.41 -32.79 8.81
C ASP A 573 12.84 -33.04 8.30
#